data_AF-A0A2E3IEW5-F1
#
_entry.id   AF-A0A2E3IEW5-F1
#
_cell.length_a   1.000
_cell.length_b   1.000
_cell.length_c   1.000
_cell.angle_alpha   90.00
_cell.angle_beta   90.00
_cell.angle_gamma   90.00
#
_symmetry.space_group_name_H-M   'P 1'
#
loop_
_entity.id
_entity.type
_entity.pdbx_description
1 polymer ?
#
loop_
_entity_poly.entity_id
_entity_poly.type
_entity_poly.pdbx_seq_one_letter_code
_entity_poly.pdbx_strand_id
1 'polypeptide(L)'
;MIKALRLLIVVAVMAAPTVFAQHQHFKNLEWRERLTDHFALRAKGTNHDPARRYAEKVWDECVRVLPGLEEDFGQNKFRTPGGASGSETAPYRFTVYLVGSGHDYTTVLEQEQQRSGWDANQLQSCRITRNYGDPQNRYRVLCKADPERSAGGETDLTPVFVHGTAATILKGRGLSGSMPFWMTAGWGYYVEHRIFRLCRVHYIDFKTYYANEKADFKRGATLEADESWPSPLKKMCRKEIRETLDSVCKAEILSLTPNQSGYIFALTYFLVSTDENITKYQELVERSRQGEKITKSVLLEVYGYEDDAALEKDWYEFMESRDFR
;
A
#
# COMPACT_ATOMS: atom_id res chain seq x y z
N MET A 1 -22.57 27.37 -63.23
CA MET A 1 -21.26 27.19 -62.57
C MET A 1 -21.46 27.24 -61.07
N ILE A 2 -21.30 26.08 -60.42
CA ILE A 2 -21.32 25.91 -58.97
C ILE A 2 -20.02 26.50 -58.42
N LYS A 3 -20.09 27.43 -57.46
CA LYS A 3 -18.96 27.77 -56.58
C LYS A 3 -19.39 27.54 -55.14
N ALA A 4 -18.71 26.58 -54.56
CA ALA A 4 -18.86 26.08 -53.21
C ALA A 4 -18.14 26.98 -52.18
N LEU A 5 -18.39 26.65 -50.91
CA LEU A 5 -17.51 26.88 -49.74
C LEU A 5 -17.45 28.33 -49.23
N ARG A 6 -17.54 28.63 -47.94
CA ARG A 6 -17.25 27.80 -46.76
C ARG A 6 -17.83 28.53 -45.52
N LEU A 7 -18.79 27.89 -44.85
CA LEU A 7 -19.31 28.32 -43.54
C LEU A 7 -18.25 27.96 -42.48
N LEU A 8 -17.63 28.97 -41.86
CA LEU A 8 -16.74 28.79 -40.72
C LEU A 8 -17.61 28.67 -39.45
N ILE A 9 -17.96 27.43 -39.08
CA ILE A 9 -18.47 27.14 -37.74
C ILE A 9 -17.26 27.16 -36.81
N VAL A 10 -17.07 28.26 -36.11
CA VAL A 10 -16.19 28.31 -34.94
C VAL A 10 -16.93 27.56 -33.83
N VAL A 11 -16.58 26.28 -33.64
CA VAL A 11 -16.94 25.54 -32.44
C VAL A 11 -16.10 26.13 -31.31
N ALA A 12 -16.67 27.08 -30.57
CA ALA A 12 -16.14 27.47 -29.28
C ALA A 12 -16.29 26.26 -28.35
N VAL A 13 -15.23 25.45 -28.25
CA VAL A 13 -15.08 24.49 -27.16
C VAL A 13 -14.92 25.33 -25.90
N MET A 14 -16.04 25.62 -25.23
CA MET A 14 -16.02 26.10 -23.86
C MET A 14 -15.36 24.98 -23.06
N ALA A 15 -14.07 25.15 -22.78
CA ALA A 15 -13.38 24.38 -21.75
C ALA A 15 -14.16 24.61 -20.46
N ALA A 16 -15.03 23.67 -20.11
CA ALA A 16 -15.59 23.63 -18.77
C ALA A 16 -14.39 23.62 -17.82
N PRO A 17 -14.31 24.54 -16.84
CA PRO A 17 -13.30 24.43 -15.82
C PRO A 17 -13.50 23.05 -15.20
N THR A 18 -12.51 22.17 -15.33
CA THR A 18 -12.45 20.95 -14.54
C THR A 18 -12.40 21.40 -13.10
N VAL A 19 -13.57 21.50 -12.47
CA VAL A 19 -13.69 21.61 -11.03
C VAL A 19 -13.00 20.35 -10.53
N PHE A 20 -11.76 20.48 -10.06
CA PHE A 20 -11.00 19.39 -9.47
C PHE A 20 -11.68 19.04 -8.14
N ALA A 21 -12.77 18.28 -8.20
CA ALA A 21 -13.52 17.81 -7.04
C ALA A 21 -12.59 17.09 -6.03
N GLN A 22 -11.57 16.39 -6.55
CA GLN A 22 -10.55 15.70 -5.78
C GLN A 22 -9.34 16.60 -5.54
N HIS A 23 -9.03 16.86 -4.26
CA HIS A 23 -7.92 17.73 -3.83
C HIS A 23 -6.59 17.43 -4.57
N GLN A 24 -5.97 18.48 -5.12
CA GLN A 24 -4.60 18.42 -5.63
C GLN A 24 -3.60 18.66 -4.50
N HIS A 25 -2.87 17.60 -4.15
CA HIS A 25 -1.94 17.61 -3.03
C HIS A 25 -0.59 18.24 -3.38
N PHE A 26 -0.22 18.27 -4.67
CA PHE A 26 1.02 18.86 -5.17
C PHE A 26 0.70 19.85 -6.29
N LYS A 27 0.54 21.13 -5.95
CA LYS A 27 0.02 22.17 -6.86
C LYS A 27 1.06 22.72 -7.82
N ASN A 28 2.35 22.60 -7.49
CA ASN A 28 3.45 23.16 -8.28
C ASN A 28 3.85 22.27 -9.48
N LEU A 29 3.12 21.19 -9.73
CA LEU A 29 3.36 20.27 -10.83
C LEU A 29 2.10 20.14 -11.68
N GLU A 30 2.28 20.15 -13.00
CA GLU A 30 1.23 19.87 -13.97
C GLU A 30 1.08 18.36 -14.15
N TRP A 31 -0.05 17.80 -13.70
CA TRP A 31 -0.30 16.37 -13.73
C TRP A 31 -1.14 15.97 -14.94
N ARG A 32 -0.72 14.92 -15.65
CA ARG A 32 -1.63 14.20 -16.54
C ARG A 32 -2.51 13.28 -15.71
N GLU A 33 -3.79 13.61 -15.64
CA GLU A 33 -4.77 12.85 -14.85
C GLU A 33 -5.48 11.78 -15.68
N ARG A 34 -5.78 10.66 -15.03
CA ARG A 34 -6.70 9.63 -15.49
C ARG A 34 -7.52 9.16 -14.29
N LEU A 35 -8.84 9.19 -14.42
CA LEU A 35 -9.74 8.67 -13.39
C LEU A 35 -10.13 7.23 -13.68
N THR A 36 -10.35 6.47 -12.61
CA THR A 36 -11.06 5.20 -12.60
C THR A 36 -12.26 5.32 -11.65
N ASP A 37 -12.96 4.22 -11.37
CA ASP A 37 -14.10 4.26 -10.44
C ASP A 37 -13.64 4.66 -9.04
N HIS A 38 -12.51 4.11 -8.57
CA HIS A 38 -12.03 4.29 -7.19
C HIS A 38 -10.74 5.11 -7.05
N PHE A 39 -10.06 5.44 -8.16
CA PHE A 39 -8.75 6.10 -8.13
C PHE A 39 -8.63 7.33 -9.03
N ALA A 40 -7.83 8.29 -8.57
CA ALA A 40 -7.32 9.39 -9.37
C ALA A 40 -5.83 9.13 -9.65
N LEU A 41 -5.49 8.79 -10.90
CA LEU A 41 -4.12 8.47 -11.32
C LEU A 41 -3.48 9.72 -11.94
N ARG A 42 -2.44 10.25 -11.30
CA ARG A 42 -1.76 11.48 -11.71
C ARG A 42 -0.32 11.17 -12.07
N ALA A 43 0.07 11.41 -13.32
CA ALA A 43 1.42 11.13 -13.80
C ALA A 43 2.12 12.41 -14.30
N LYS A 44 3.41 12.56 -13.95
CA LYS A 44 4.29 13.65 -14.42
C LYS A 44 5.58 13.05 -14.96
N GLY A 45 5.92 13.37 -16.22
CA GLY A 45 7.14 12.87 -16.86
C GLY A 45 7.16 11.35 -17.13
N THR A 46 6.03 10.65 -16.95
CA THR A 46 5.91 9.19 -17.15
C THR A 46 4.46 8.80 -17.50
N ASN A 47 4.22 7.50 -17.72
CA ASN A 47 2.90 6.91 -17.92
C ASN A 47 2.21 6.55 -16.59
N HIS A 48 0.93 6.15 -16.66
CA HIS A 48 0.14 5.75 -15.50
C HIS A 48 0.38 4.30 -15.05
N ASP A 49 1.27 3.54 -15.69
CA ASP A 49 1.60 2.19 -15.26
C ASP A 49 2.60 2.26 -14.09
N PRO A 50 2.46 1.39 -13.06
CA PRO A 50 1.58 0.21 -13.00
C PRO A 50 0.13 0.49 -12.57
N ALA A 51 -0.16 1.67 -12.02
CA ALA A 51 -1.43 1.96 -11.37
C ALA A 51 -2.64 1.75 -12.30
N ARG A 52 -2.54 2.17 -13.56
CA ARG A 52 -3.59 1.95 -14.57
C ARG A 52 -4.00 0.48 -14.73
N ARG A 53 -3.08 -0.47 -14.53
CA ARG A 53 -3.33 -1.91 -14.74
C ARG A 53 -3.83 -2.62 -13.48
N TYR A 54 -3.51 -2.09 -12.30
CA TYR A 54 -3.63 -2.82 -11.04
C TYR A 54 -4.45 -2.09 -9.96
N ALA A 55 -4.79 -0.81 -10.12
CA ALA A 55 -5.51 -0.06 -9.10
C ALA A 55 -6.86 -0.71 -8.75
N GLU A 56 -7.68 -1.01 -9.76
CA GLU A 56 -8.97 -1.65 -9.54
C GLU A 56 -8.82 -3.09 -9.01
N LYS A 57 -7.78 -3.82 -9.40
CA LYS A 57 -7.51 -5.16 -8.84
C LYS A 57 -7.16 -5.11 -7.34
N VAL A 58 -6.43 -4.08 -6.93
CA VAL A 58 -6.14 -3.82 -5.50
C VAL A 58 -7.43 -3.48 -4.77
N TRP A 59 -8.28 -2.65 -5.38
CA TRP A 59 -9.59 -2.32 -4.82
C TRP A 59 -10.48 -3.54 -4.61
N ASP A 60 -10.60 -4.41 -5.62
CA ASP A 60 -11.42 -5.62 -5.56
C ASP A 60 -11.00 -6.55 -4.39
N GLU A 61 -9.69 -6.70 -4.16
CA GLU A 61 -9.21 -7.47 -3.00
C GLU A 61 -9.40 -6.75 -1.67
N CYS A 62 -9.36 -5.41 -1.65
CA CYS A 62 -9.63 -4.62 -0.46
C CYS A 62 -11.10 -4.68 -0.06
N VAL A 63 -12.04 -4.41 -0.97
CA VAL A 63 -13.48 -4.36 -0.67
C VAL A 63 -14.03 -5.71 -0.20
N ARG A 64 -13.45 -6.81 -0.68
CA ARG A 64 -13.81 -8.17 -0.24
C ARG A 64 -13.63 -8.39 1.26
N VAL A 65 -12.59 -7.80 1.86
CA VAL A 65 -12.23 -8.03 3.27
C VAL A 65 -12.52 -6.81 4.14
N LEU A 66 -12.54 -5.61 3.57
CA LEU A 66 -12.68 -4.34 4.29
C LEU A 66 -14.07 -3.72 4.03
N PRO A 67 -15.10 -4.10 4.81
CA PRO A 67 -16.46 -3.60 4.62
C PRO A 67 -16.49 -2.10 4.87
N GLY A 68 -17.41 -1.41 4.21
CA GLY A 68 -17.56 0.04 4.33
C GLY A 68 -16.62 0.87 3.44
N LEU A 69 -15.67 0.25 2.71
CA LEU A 69 -14.84 0.98 1.74
C LEU A 69 -15.67 1.65 0.62
N GLU A 70 -16.69 0.96 0.11
CA GLU A 70 -17.60 1.51 -0.91
C GLU A 70 -18.36 2.73 -0.39
N GLU A 71 -18.78 2.70 0.87
CA GLU A 71 -19.43 3.83 1.52
C GLU A 71 -18.44 4.97 1.77
N ASP A 72 -17.27 4.67 2.34
CA ASP A 72 -16.21 5.64 2.62
C ASP A 72 -15.81 6.38 1.31
N PHE A 73 -15.66 5.69 0.20
CA PHE A 73 -15.15 6.28 -1.04
C PHE A 73 -16.28 6.77 -1.94
N GLY A 74 -17.26 5.92 -2.26
CA GLY A 74 -18.37 6.25 -3.16
C GLY A 74 -19.24 7.38 -2.63
N GLN A 75 -19.48 7.45 -1.32
CA GLN A 75 -20.29 8.50 -0.68
C GLN A 75 -19.44 9.62 -0.04
N ASN A 76 -18.12 9.61 -0.23
CA ASN A 76 -17.20 10.58 0.38
C ASN A 76 -17.32 10.66 1.93
N LYS A 77 -17.55 9.50 2.56
CA LYS A 77 -17.58 9.34 4.03
C LYS A 77 -16.20 9.05 4.63
N PHE A 78 -15.21 8.77 3.79
CA PHE A 78 -13.82 8.67 4.19
C PHE A 78 -13.39 9.90 4.98
N ARG A 79 -12.70 9.66 6.09
CA ARG A 79 -12.03 10.70 6.87
C ARG A 79 -10.56 10.36 6.99
N THR A 80 -9.69 11.36 7.05
CA THR A 80 -8.31 11.14 7.41
C THR A 80 -8.21 10.79 8.91
N PRO A 81 -7.09 10.23 9.38
CA PRO A 81 -6.83 10.11 10.82
C PRO A 81 -6.98 11.45 11.58
N GLY A 82 -6.65 12.57 10.92
CA GLY A 82 -6.90 13.93 11.44
C GLY A 82 -8.34 14.45 11.28
N GLY A 83 -9.29 13.64 10.81
CA GLY A 83 -10.72 13.98 10.68
C GLY A 83 -11.11 14.77 9.44
N ALA A 84 -10.18 15.09 8.53
CA ALA A 84 -10.48 15.82 7.30
C ALA A 84 -11.21 14.94 6.26
N SER A 85 -12.03 15.54 5.39
CA SER A 85 -12.61 14.82 4.26
C SER A 85 -11.57 14.50 3.18
N GLY A 86 -11.79 13.40 2.45
CA GLY A 86 -10.92 13.00 1.34
C GLY A 86 -11.15 13.83 0.06
N SER A 87 -12.36 14.34 -0.14
CA SER A 87 -12.79 15.13 -1.29
C SER A 87 -13.82 16.19 -0.85
N GLU A 88 -14.00 17.26 -1.62
CA GLU A 88 -15.07 18.25 -1.38
C GLU A 88 -16.44 17.69 -1.78
N THR A 89 -16.48 16.82 -2.79
CA THR A 89 -17.71 16.20 -3.31
C THR A 89 -17.52 14.71 -3.55
N ALA A 90 -18.62 13.96 -3.60
CA ALA A 90 -18.59 12.55 -3.94
C ALA A 90 -18.35 12.31 -5.45
N PRO A 91 -17.68 11.21 -5.82
CA PRO A 91 -17.02 10.25 -4.93
C PRO A 91 -15.61 10.73 -4.51
N TYR A 92 -15.13 10.25 -3.37
CA TYR A 92 -13.71 10.30 -3.02
C TYR A 92 -12.96 9.21 -3.80
N ARG A 93 -11.86 9.59 -4.44
CA ARG A 93 -10.97 8.66 -5.15
C ARG A 93 -9.59 8.67 -4.52
N PHE A 94 -9.07 7.50 -4.18
CA PHE A 94 -7.70 7.38 -3.68
C PHE A 94 -6.71 7.81 -4.76
N THR A 95 -5.82 8.73 -4.41
CA THR A 95 -4.95 9.34 -5.41
C THR A 95 -3.62 8.59 -5.51
N VAL A 96 -3.15 8.34 -6.73
CA VAL A 96 -1.84 7.75 -6.99
C VAL A 96 -1.03 8.72 -7.84
N TYR A 97 0.12 9.14 -7.34
CA TYR A 97 1.06 9.99 -8.06
C TYR A 97 2.21 9.15 -8.62
N LEU A 98 2.47 9.27 -9.92
CA LEU A 98 3.58 8.63 -10.62
C LEU A 98 4.51 9.71 -11.17
N VAL A 99 5.76 9.69 -10.74
CA VAL A 99 6.76 10.70 -11.05
C VAL A 99 7.88 10.10 -11.90
N GLY A 100 8.18 10.72 -13.02
CA GLY A 100 9.15 10.24 -14.01
C GLY A 100 10.52 10.92 -13.97
N SER A 101 10.80 11.78 -12.98
CA SER A 101 12.10 12.42 -12.79
C SER A 101 12.46 12.50 -11.31
N GLY A 102 13.75 12.42 -10.98
CA GLY A 102 14.23 12.61 -9.60
C GLY A 102 14.07 14.04 -9.11
N HIS A 103 14.11 15.03 -10.02
CA HIS A 103 13.87 16.43 -9.71
C HIS A 103 12.43 16.67 -9.25
N ASP A 104 11.43 16.24 -10.04
CA ASP A 104 10.02 16.39 -9.66
C ASP A 104 9.72 15.60 -8.38
N TYR A 105 10.36 14.44 -8.18
CA TYR A 105 10.17 13.64 -6.97
C TYR A 105 10.75 14.34 -5.74
N THR A 106 11.90 15.00 -5.88
CA THR A 106 12.48 15.85 -4.83
C THR A 106 11.51 16.96 -4.44
N THR A 107 10.95 17.67 -5.42
CA THR A 107 9.95 18.72 -5.16
C THR A 107 8.69 18.19 -4.46
N VAL A 108 8.25 16.98 -4.82
CA VAL A 108 7.14 16.29 -4.15
C VAL A 108 7.48 15.94 -2.69
N LEU A 109 8.70 15.45 -2.44
CA LEU A 109 9.18 15.11 -1.10
C LEU A 109 9.34 16.35 -0.20
N GLU A 110 9.84 17.47 -0.73
CA GLU A 110 9.97 18.73 0.02
C GLU A 110 8.60 19.29 0.43
N GLN A 111 7.61 19.22 -0.46
CA GLN A 111 6.23 19.58 -0.12
C GLN A 111 5.63 18.64 0.94
N GLU A 112 5.94 17.35 0.88
CA GLU A 112 5.53 16.39 1.91
C GLU A 112 6.18 16.70 3.26
N GLN A 113 7.49 16.99 3.26
CA GLN A 113 8.24 17.35 4.45
C GLN A 113 7.60 18.53 5.19
N GLN A 114 7.27 19.60 4.45
CA GLN A 114 6.67 20.80 5.02
C GLN A 114 5.29 20.54 5.65
N ARG A 115 4.52 19.57 5.14
CA ARG A 115 3.19 19.24 5.65
C ARG A 115 3.22 18.28 6.83
N SER A 116 4.11 17.30 6.77
CA SER A 116 4.13 16.16 7.69
C SER A 116 5.20 16.26 8.77
N GLY A 117 6.12 17.24 8.66
CA GLY A 117 7.21 17.42 9.62
C GLY A 117 8.26 16.31 9.56
N TRP A 118 8.39 15.63 8.41
CA TRP A 118 9.34 14.53 8.25
C TRP A 118 10.78 14.97 8.42
N ASP A 119 11.57 14.14 9.09
CA ASP A 119 13.00 14.36 9.25
C ASP A 119 13.78 13.95 7.99
N ALA A 120 15.09 14.23 8.00
CA ALA A 120 15.98 13.90 6.89
C ALA A 120 16.07 12.38 6.64
N ASN A 121 15.94 11.56 7.68
CA ASN A 121 16.01 10.10 7.58
C ASN A 121 14.80 9.55 6.82
N GLN A 122 13.61 10.05 7.11
CA GLN A 122 12.38 9.68 6.42
C GLN A 122 12.42 10.09 4.96
N LEU A 123 12.93 11.29 4.64
CA LEU A 123 13.11 11.71 3.26
C LEU A 123 14.10 10.83 2.51
N GLN A 124 15.23 10.52 3.13
CA GLN A 124 16.23 9.64 2.55
C GLN A 124 15.65 8.25 2.28
N SER A 125 14.92 7.67 3.23
CA SER A 125 14.17 6.41 3.06
C SER A 125 13.23 6.45 1.85
N CYS A 126 12.45 7.53 1.70
CA CYS A 126 11.54 7.70 0.56
C CYS A 126 12.26 7.84 -0.78
N ARG A 127 13.46 8.46 -0.80
CA ARG A 127 14.32 8.48 -2.00
C ARG A 127 14.72 7.07 -2.38
N ILE A 128 15.32 6.31 -1.48
CA ILE A 128 15.83 4.97 -1.77
C ILE A 128 14.71 4.01 -2.19
N THR A 129 13.60 3.99 -1.44
CA THR A 129 12.46 3.12 -1.73
C THR A 129 11.66 3.59 -2.94
N ARG A 130 11.88 4.84 -3.39
CA ARG A 130 11.18 5.47 -4.52
C ARG A 130 9.66 5.51 -4.36
N ASN A 131 9.17 5.46 -3.13
CA ASN A 131 7.74 5.55 -2.86
C ASN A 131 7.45 6.00 -1.43
N TYR A 132 6.23 6.46 -1.21
CA TYR A 132 5.66 6.60 0.14
C TYR A 132 4.13 6.64 0.07
N GLY A 133 3.48 6.38 1.22
CA GLY A 133 2.06 6.64 1.43
C GLY A 133 1.86 7.90 2.25
N ASP A 134 0.80 8.65 1.97
CA ASP A 134 0.38 9.83 2.75
C ASP A 134 0.18 9.45 4.23
N PRO A 135 0.75 10.18 5.20
CA PRO A 135 0.47 9.98 6.63
C PRO A 135 -1.01 10.09 6.99
N GLN A 136 -1.78 10.83 6.18
CA GLN A 136 -3.23 10.97 6.32
C GLN A 136 -4.02 9.94 5.48
N ASN A 137 -3.34 8.96 4.88
CA ASN A 137 -3.90 7.84 4.11
C ASN A 137 -4.74 8.23 2.88
N ARG A 138 -4.52 9.41 2.26
CA ARG A 138 -5.29 9.86 1.09
C ARG A 138 -4.69 9.48 -0.27
N TYR A 139 -3.39 9.24 -0.31
CA TYR A 139 -2.68 8.98 -1.57
C TYR A 139 -1.40 8.16 -1.40
N ARG A 140 -0.86 7.71 -2.53
CA ARG A 140 0.46 7.09 -2.65
C ARG A 140 1.28 7.78 -3.73
N VAL A 141 2.59 7.88 -3.52
CA VAL A 141 3.54 8.44 -4.50
C VAL A 141 4.54 7.36 -4.90
N LEU A 142 4.85 7.29 -6.20
CA LEU A 142 5.86 6.40 -6.77
C LEU A 142 6.77 7.20 -7.71
N CYS A 143 8.09 7.08 -7.52
CA CYS A 143 9.10 7.63 -8.42
C CYS A 143 9.63 6.53 -9.34
N LYS A 144 9.23 6.56 -10.61
CA LYS A 144 9.67 5.58 -11.60
C LYS A 144 11.11 5.84 -12.07
N ALA A 145 11.62 7.05 -11.89
CA ALA A 145 13.01 7.39 -12.21
C ALA A 145 13.97 6.99 -11.09
N ASP A 146 15.27 7.17 -11.36
CA ASP A 146 16.26 7.26 -10.30
C ASP A 146 16.14 8.62 -9.58
N PRO A 147 15.86 8.67 -8.26
CA PRO A 147 15.74 9.91 -7.49
C PRO A 147 16.97 10.82 -7.59
N GLU A 148 18.16 10.24 -7.78
CA GLU A 148 19.42 10.96 -7.86
C GLU A 148 19.74 11.43 -9.30
N ARG A 149 18.87 11.13 -10.28
CA ARG A 149 19.04 11.54 -11.67
C ARG A 149 17.91 12.46 -12.11
N SER A 150 18.28 13.49 -12.87
CA SER A 150 17.37 14.49 -13.40
C SER A 150 16.44 13.96 -14.50
N ALA A 151 16.82 12.90 -15.22
CA ALA A 151 15.93 12.21 -16.17
C ALA A 151 16.37 10.76 -16.46
N GLY A 152 15.41 9.91 -16.83
CA GLY A 152 15.64 8.59 -17.42
C GLY A 152 15.60 7.41 -16.44
N GLY A 153 15.37 6.22 -17.01
CA GLY A 153 15.33 4.92 -16.32
C GLY A 153 13.98 4.63 -15.66
N GLU A 154 13.03 4.01 -16.38
CA GLU A 154 11.79 3.53 -15.74
C GLU A 154 12.10 2.26 -14.92
N THR A 155 11.86 2.34 -13.62
CA THR A 155 11.91 1.21 -12.70
C THR A 155 10.54 0.60 -12.56
N ASP A 156 10.47 -0.73 -12.66
CA ASP A 156 9.24 -1.44 -12.35
C ASP A 156 8.96 -1.35 -10.85
N LEU A 157 7.89 -0.63 -10.50
CA LEU A 157 7.38 -0.50 -9.15
C LEU A 157 6.04 -1.23 -8.98
N THR A 158 5.73 -2.21 -9.84
CA THR A 158 4.48 -2.97 -9.79
C THR A 158 4.24 -3.64 -8.41
N PRO A 159 5.20 -4.39 -7.83
CA PRO A 159 5.03 -4.95 -6.48
C PRO A 159 4.81 -3.88 -5.42
N VAL A 160 5.62 -2.82 -5.45
CA VAL A 160 5.58 -1.68 -4.52
C VAL A 160 4.25 -0.92 -4.59
N PHE A 161 3.69 -0.81 -5.79
CA PHE A 161 2.37 -0.22 -6.01
C PHE A 161 1.28 -1.07 -5.36
N VAL A 162 1.20 -2.35 -5.70
CA VAL A 162 0.15 -3.25 -5.19
C VAL A 162 0.21 -3.35 -3.68
N HIS A 163 1.37 -3.76 -3.14
CA HIS A 163 1.58 -3.96 -1.71
C HIS A 163 1.22 -2.71 -0.91
N GLY A 164 1.85 -1.57 -1.23
CA GLY A 164 1.69 -0.41 -0.37
C GLY A 164 0.43 0.40 -0.64
N THR A 165 -0.23 0.24 -1.79
CA THR A 165 -1.58 0.80 -1.99
C THR A 165 -2.58 0.05 -1.12
N ALA A 166 -2.55 -1.29 -1.13
CA ALA A 166 -3.38 -2.12 -0.25
C ALA A 166 -3.17 -1.77 1.23
N ALA A 167 -1.91 -1.67 1.67
CA ALA A 167 -1.58 -1.28 3.04
C ALA A 167 -2.08 0.14 3.40
N THR A 168 -2.03 1.09 2.45
CA THR A 168 -2.52 2.46 2.70
C THR A 168 -4.03 2.51 2.79
N ILE A 169 -4.75 1.77 1.94
CA ILE A 169 -6.20 1.65 1.99
C ILE A 169 -6.65 1.02 3.32
N LEU A 170 -5.97 -0.04 3.79
CA LEU A 170 -6.24 -0.64 5.09
C LEU A 170 -6.11 0.38 6.23
N LYS A 171 -5.00 1.12 6.29
CA LYS A 171 -4.81 2.18 7.30
C LYS A 171 -5.87 3.28 7.19
N GLY A 172 -6.27 3.61 5.96
CA GLY A 172 -7.36 4.55 5.70
C GLY A 172 -8.68 4.06 6.28
N ARG A 173 -9.04 2.80 6.03
CA ARG A 173 -10.26 2.19 6.59
C ARG A 173 -10.24 2.15 8.12
N GLY A 174 -9.11 1.73 8.69
CA GLY A 174 -8.91 1.65 10.14
C GLY A 174 -8.64 3.00 10.82
N LEU A 175 -8.65 4.12 10.10
CA LEU A 175 -8.39 5.50 10.57
C LEU A 175 -7.17 5.66 11.49
N SER A 176 -6.17 4.78 11.38
CA SER A 176 -5.10 4.68 12.36
C SER A 176 -3.72 4.75 11.72
N GLY A 177 -2.93 5.72 12.18
CA GLY A 177 -1.48 5.76 11.92
C GLY A 177 -0.69 4.79 12.80
N SER A 178 -1.30 4.23 13.85
CA SER A 178 -0.67 3.33 14.81
C SER A 178 -1.04 1.85 14.59
N MET A 179 -1.61 1.51 13.43
CA MET A 179 -1.88 0.12 13.08
C MET A 179 -0.56 -0.67 13.09
N PRO A 180 -0.50 -1.87 13.70
CA PRO A 180 0.73 -2.64 13.81
C PRO A 180 1.38 -2.93 12.46
N PHE A 181 2.71 -2.97 12.46
CA PHE A 181 3.49 -3.27 11.24
C PHE A 181 3.11 -4.62 10.64
N TRP A 182 2.97 -5.67 11.46
CA TRP A 182 2.56 -7.01 10.99
C TRP A 182 1.22 -6.98 10.24
N MET A 183 0.27 -6.16 10.69
CA MET A 183 -1.06 -6.08 10.09
C MET A 183 -1.00 -5.35 8.74
N THR A 184 -0.26 -4.24 8.68
CA THR A 184 -0.14 -3.42 7.45
C THR A 184 0.73 -4.07 6.38
N ALA A 185 1.91 -4.58 6.76
CA ALA A 185 2.80 -5.29 5.84
C ALA A 185 2.22 -6.63 5.41
N GLY A 186 1.64 -7.39 6.37
CA GLY A 186 0.96 -8.66 6.10
C GLY A 186 -0.18 -8.53 5.10
N TRP A 187 -1.02 -7.50 5.26
CA TRP A 187 -2.07 -7.19 4.29
C TRP A 187 -1.51 -6.85 2.90
N GLY A 188 -0.45 -6.05 2.84
CA GLY A 188 0.24 -5.74 1.58
C GLY A 188 0.74 -7.00 0.87
N TYR A 189 1.39 -7.91 1.59
CA TYR A 189 1.84 -9.19 1.03
C TYR A 189 0.69 -10.09 0.58
N TYR A 190 -0.37 -10.16 1.38
CA TYR A 190 -1.53 -10.98 1.06
C TYR A 190 -2.17 -10.52 -0.26
N VAL A 191 -2.41 -9.21 -0.42
CA VAL A 191 -2.97 -8.67 -1.67
C VAL A 191 -2.01 -8.85 -2.84
N GLU A 192 -0.70 -8.72 -2.62
CA GLU A 192 0.31 -9.01 -3.63
C GLU A 192 0.23 -10.46 -4.12
N HIS A 193 0.19 -11.42 -3.20
CA HIS A 193 0.03 -12.84 -3.50
C HIS A 193 -1.29 -13.13 -4.22
N ARG A 194 -2.38 -12.49 -3.82
CA ARG A 194 -3.69 -12.67 -4.47
C ARG A 194 -3.67 -12.24 -5.94
N ILE A 195 -2.97 -11.16 -6.26
CA ILE A 195 -2.89 -10.63 -7.63
C ILE A 195 -1.82 -11.35 -8.46
N PHE A 196 -0.65 -11.65 -7.90
CA PHE A 196 0.51 -12.17 -8.66
C PHE A 196 0.83 -13.64 -8.43
N ARG A 197 0.25 -14.28 -7.40
CA ARG A 197 0.69 -15.58 -6.87
C ARG A 197 2.14 -15.60 -6.40
N LEU A 198 2.72 -14.42 -6.18
CA LEU A 198 4.10 -14.18 -5.77
C LEU A 198 4.13 -12.95 -4.86
N CYS A 199 5.12 -12.88 -3.97
CA CYS A 199 5.45 -11.70 -3.19
C CYS A 199 6.89 -11.28 -3.52
N ARG A 200 7.03 -10.10 -4.10
CA ARG A 200 8.23 -9.58 -4.76
C ARG A 200 8.68 -8.22 -4.21
N VAL A 201 7.93 -7.63 -3.27
CA VAL A 201 8.38 -6.40 -2.63
C VAL A 201 9.64 -6.65 -1.80
N HIS A 202 10.69 -5.88 -2.08
CA HIS A 202 11.93 -5.92 -1.32
C HIS A 202 11.86 -4.96 -0.12
N TYR A 203 12.44 -5.36 1.01
CA TYR A 203 12.67 -4.48 2.15
C TYR A 203 14.05 -3.83 2.05
N ILE A 204 14.27 -2.74 2.75
CA ILE A 204 15.62 -2.19 2.94
C ILE A 204 16.27 -2.95 4.09
N ASP A 205 17.50 -3.43 3.89
CA ASP A 205 18.30 -3.95 5.00
C ASP A 205 18.83 -2.79 5.85
N PHE A 206 17.99 -2.34 6.79
CA PHE A 206 18.31 -1.22 7.66
C PHE A 206 19.42 -1.55 8.66
N LYS A 207 19.63 -2.83 9.00
CA LYS A 207 20.74 -3.23 9.88
C LYS A 207 22.08 -2.96 9.20
N THR A 208 22.22 -3.34 7.93
CA THR A 208 23.41 -3.00 7.14
C THR A 208 23.54 -1.49 6.91
N TYR A 209 22.41 -0.79 6.76
CA TYR A 209 22.37 0.67 6.58
C TYR A 209 22.89 1.43 7.81
N TYR A 210 22.35 1.17 9.01
CA TYR A 210 22.76 1.87 10.22
C TYR A 210 24.13 1.41 10.76
N ALA A 211 24.61 0.22 10.39
CA ALA A 211 25.94 -0.25 10.78
C ALA A 211 27.09 0.42 10.01
N ASN A 212 26.80 1.05 8.88
CA ASN A 212 27.81 1.64 8.01
C ASN A 212 27.35 3.04 7.57
N GLU A 213 27.86 4.10 8.19
CA GLU A 213 27.59 5.51 7.83
C GLU A 213 27.97 5.87 6.36
N LYS A 214 28.52 4.92 5.60
CA LYS A 214 28.90 5.03 4.19
C LYS A 214 28.50 3.82 3.32
N ALA A 215 27.68 2.88 3.80
CA ALA A 215 27.30 1.74 2.95
C ALA A 215 26.32 2.14 1.86
N ASP A 216 26.61 1.71 0.64
CA ASP A 216 25.65 1.65 -0.45
C ASP A 216 24.38 0.90 0.01
N PHE A 217 23.23 1.51 -0.21
CA PHE A 217 21.92 0.94 0.10
C PHE A 217 21.74 -0.41 -0.62
N LYS A 218 21.72 -1.51 0.13
CA LYS A 218 21.38 -2.83 -0.42
C LYS A 218 19.88 -3.04 -0.32
N ARG A 219 19.24 -3.30 -1.46
CA ARG A 219 17.90 -3.93 -1.47
C ARG A 219 18.01 -5.24 -0.70
N GLY A 220 17.16 -5.44 0.30
CA GLY A 220 17.04 -6.67 1.05
C GLY A 220 16.49 -7.81 0.19
N ALA A 221 16.71 -9.04 0.65
CA ALA A 221 16.21 -10.22 -0.02
C ALA A 221 14.69 -10.36 0.18
N THR A 222 14.00 -10.91 -0.82
CA THR A 222 12.67 -11.53 -0.65
C THR A 222 12.86 -12.95 -0.09
N LEU A 223 11.81 -13.55 0.49
CA LEU A 223 11.90 -14.93 0.98
C LEU A 223 12.34 -15.90 -0.14
N GLU A 224 11.63 -15.84 -1.27
CA GLU A 224 12.04 -16.43 -2.55
C GLU A 224 11.49 -15.50 -3.64
N ALA A 225 12.32 -15.06 -4.58
CA ALA A 225 11.93 -14.04 -5.58
C ALA A 225 11.00 -14.59 -6.68
N ASP A 226 11.18 -15.88 -7.00
CA ASP A 226 10.53 -16.53 -8.14
C ASP A 226 9.53 -17.63 -7.71
N GLU A 227 9.39 -17.90 -6.40
CA GLU A 227 8.46 -18.88 -5.86
C GLU A 227 7.31 -18.24 -5.08
N SER A 228 6.13 -18.85 -5.19
CA SER A 228 4.96 -18.52 -4.37
C SER A 228 5.28 -18.80 -2.91
N TRP A 229 5.23 -17.78 -2.03
CA TRP A 229 5.66 -17.87 -0.63
C TRP A 229 5.04 -19.02 0.19
N PRO A 230 3.79 -19.48 -0.04
CA PRO A 230 3.26 -20.68 0.61
C PRO A 230 4.16 -21.93 0.49
N SER A 231 4.84 -22.14 -0.64
CA SER A 231 5.71 -23.30 -0.85
C SER A 231 6.96 -23.33 0.05
N PRO A 232 7.83 -22.29 0.05
CA PRO A 232 8.97 -22.25 0.95
C PRO A 232 8.55 -22.19 2.42
N LEU A 233 7.45 -21.52 2.76
CA LEU A 233 6.93 -21.46 4.13
C LEU A 233 6.46 -22.83 4.64
N LYS A 234 5.77 -23.62 3.81
CA LYS A 234 5.44 -25.02 4.14
C LYS A 234 6.68 -25.85 4.42
N LYS A 235 7.72 -25.69 3.60
CA LYS A 235 8.99 -26.40 3.76
C LYS A 235 9.70 -25.99 5.05
N MET A 236 9.66 -24.72 5.42
CA MET A 236 10.20 -24.22 6.69
C MET A 236 9.41 -24.74 7.89
N CYS A 237 8.08 -24.71 7.83
CA CYS A 237 7.19 -25.19 8.88
C CYS A 237 7.43 -26.67 9.21
N ARG A 238 7.56 -27.52 8.16
CA ARG A 238 7.89 -28.95 8.29
C ARG A 238 9.30 -29.23 8.82
N LYS A 239 10.20 -28.26 8.74
CA LYS A 239 11.55 -28.32 9.30
C LYS A 239 11.63 -27.67 10.68
N GLU A 240 10.49 -27.32 11.27
CA GLU A 240 10.40 -26.65 12.57
C GLU A 240 11.11 -25.28 12.62
N ILE A 241 11.33 -24.65 11.46
CA ILE A 241 11.88 -23.29 11.37
C ILE A 241 10.70 -22.31 11.46
N ARG A 242 10.14 -22.17 12.66
CA ARG A 242 8.89 -21.42 12.96
C ARG A 242 9.18 -20.11 13.72
N GLU A 243 8.28 -19.13 13.63
CA GLU A 243 8.34 -17.85 14.36
C GLU A 243 7.24 -17.80 15.42
N THR A 244 7.51 -17.25 16.61
CA THR A 244 6.41 -17.08 17.58
C THR A 244 5.45 -15.97 17.14
N LEU A 245 4.19 -16.05 17.57
CA LEU A 245 3.20 -14.98 17.41
C LEU A 245 3.74 -13.68 18.01
N ASP A 246 4.42 -13.76 19.15
CA ASP A 246 5.06 -12.61 19.79
C ASP A 246 6.15 -11.98 18.90
N SER A 247 7.01 -12.79 18.28
CA SER A 247 8.04 -12.34 17.33
C SER A 247 7.40 -11.63 16.13
N VAL A 248 6.37 -12.23 15.54
CA VAL A 248 5.64 -11.66 14.40
C VAL A 248 4.96 -10.34 14.78
N CYS A 249 4.26 -10.30 15.91
CA CYS A 249 3.55 -9.11 16.36
C CYS A 249 4.47 -7.94 16.76
N LYS A 250 5.70 -8.24 17.18
CA LYS A 250 6.73 -7.25 17.55
C LYS A 250 7.71 -6.94 16.43
N ALA A 251 7.53 -7.51 15.24
CA ALA A 251 8.43 -7.28 14.11
C ALA A 251 8.51 -5.78 13.76
N GLU A 252 9.74 -5.30 13.57
CA GLU A 252 10.02 -3.92 13.18
C GLU A 252 10.63 -3.90 11.79
N ILE A 253 10.29 -2.89 11.00
CA ILE A 253 10.80 -2.75 9.63
C ILE A 253 12.34 -2.74 9.56
N LEU A 254 13.01 -2.23 10.60
CA LEU A 254 14.46 -2.10 10.64
C LEU A 254 15.21 -3.42 10.90
N SER A 255 14.54 -4.40 11.52
CA SER A 255 15.11 -5.69 11.93
C SER A 255 14.50 -6.87 11.17
N LEU A 256 13.59 -6.60 10.23
CA LEU A 256 12.80 -7.60 9.54
C LEU A 256 13.67 -8.51 8.66
N THR A 257 13.54 -9.82 8.88
CA THR A 257 14.17 -10.84 8.03
C THR A 257 13.21 -11.31 6.93
N PRO A 258 13.71 -11.91 5.83
CA PRO A 258 12.86 -12.55 4.83
C PRO A 258 11.96 -13.65 5.40
N ASN A 259 12.46 -14.41 6.38
CA ASN A 259 11.68 -15.45 7.06
C ASN A 259 10.53 -14.85 7.87
N GLN A 260 10.83 -13.85 8.71
CA GLN A 260 9.82 -13.17 9.52
C GLN A 260 8.78 -12.46 8.65
N SER A 261 9.20 -11.91 7.50
CA SER A 261 8.29 -11.38 6.46
C SER A 261 7.31 -12.43 5.93
N GLY A 262 7.83 -13.62 5.61
CA GLY A 262 7.01 -14.74 5.18
C GLY A 262 6.02 -15.19 6.25
N TYR A 263 6.41 -15.19 7.52
CA TYR A 263 5.51 -15.49 8.64
C TYR A 263 4.47 -14.39 8.90
N ILE A 264 4.81 -13.11 8.73
CA ILE A 264 3.82 -12.01 8.73
C ILE A 264 2.76 -12.20 7.62
N PHE A 265 3.20 -12.59 6.41
CA PHE A 265 2.30 -12.95 5.32
C PHE A 265 1.42 -14.16 5.68
N ALA A 266 2.01 -15.24 6.19
CA ALA A 266 1.27 -16.45 6.54
C ALA A 266 0.24 -16.20 7.63
N LEU A 267 0.58 -15.38 8.63
CA LEU A 267 -0.36 -14.98 9.68
C LEU A 267 -1.54 -14.24 9.04
N THR A 268 -1.29 -13.25 8.18
CA THR A 268 -2.40 -12.53 7.52
C THR A 268 -3.26 -13.47 6.68
N TYR A 269 -2.64 -14.37 5.91
CA TYR A 269 -3.38 -15.36 5.11
C TYR A 269 -4.31 -16.19 6.01
N PHE A 270 -3.79 -16.73 7.12
CA PHE A 270 -4.59 -17.46 8.10
C PHE A 270 -5.76 -16.64 8.65
N LEU A 271 -5.50 -15.38 9.01
CA LEU A 271 -6.49 -14.45 9.55
C LEU A 271 -7.57 -14.05 8.52
N VAL A 272 -7.40 -14.32 7.23
CA VAL A 272 -8.43 -14.05 6.21
C VAL A 272 -8.72 -15.26 5.31
N SER A 273 -8.45 -16.47 5.82
CA SER A 273 -8.52 -17.72 5.05
C SER A 273 -9.95 -18.23 4.82
N THR A 274 -10.88 -17.87 5.71
CA THR A 274 -12.30 -18.28 5.69
C THR A 274 -13.20 -17.07 5.89
N ASP A 275 -14.50 -17.19 5.59
CA ASP A 275 -15.47 -16.10 5.81
C ASP A 275 -15.61 -15.74 7.31
N GLU A 276 -15.48 -16.73 8.19
CA GLU A 276 -15.44 -16.51 9.65
C GLU A 276 -14.20 -15.68 10.04
N ASN A 277 -13.02 -16.07 9.56
CA ASN A 277 -11.79 -15.35 9.85
C ASN A 277 -11.79 -13.94 9.24
N ILE A 278 -12.37 -13.78 8.04
CA ILE A 278 -12.59 -12.45 7.45
C ILE A 278 -13.46 -11.60 8.38
N THR A 279 -14.56 -12.13 8.92
CA THR A 279 -15.42 -11.40 9.85
C THR A 279 -14.66 -10.97 11.11
N LYS A 280 -13.81 -11.83 11.66
CA LYS A 280 -12.93 -11.52 12.80
C LYS A 280 -11.88 -10.46 12.43
N TYR A 281 -11.28 -10.53 11.24
CA TYR A 281 -10.36 -9.50 10.74
C TYR A 281 -11.04 -8.14 10.59
N GLN A 282 -12.30 -8.12 10.14
CA GLN A 282 -13.11 -6.91 10.04
C GLN A 282 -13.34 -6.26 11.40
N GLU A 283 -13.58 -7.07 12.44
CA GLU A 283 -13.69 -6.57 13.81
C GLU A 283 -12.39 -5.90 14.28
N LEU A 284 -11.21 -6.47 13.99
CA LEU A 284 -9.93 -5.80 14.29
C LEU A 284 -9.80 -4.44 13.60
N VAL A 285 -10.21 -4.35 12.34
CA VAL A 285 -10.16 -3.09 11.57
C VAL A 285 -11.13 -2.06 12.15
N GLU A 286 -12.31 -2.50 12.58
CA GLU A 286 -13.32 -1.62 13.19
C GLU A 286 -12.89 -1.14 14.59
N ARG A 287 -12.32 -2.02 15.42
CA ARG A 287 -11.70 -1.63 16.71
C ARG A 287 -10.60 -0.58 16.49
N SER A 288 -9.74 -0.78 15.48
CA SER A 288 -8.74 0.22 15.08
C SER A 288 -9.40 1.54 14.69
N ARG A 289 -10.48 1.48 13.91
CA ARG A 289 -11.23 2.67 13.47
C ARG A 289 -11.83 3.44 14.65
N GLN A 290 -12.21 2.76 15.72
CA GLN A 290 -12.72 3.34 16.97
C GLN A 290 -11.61 3.86 17.89
N GLY A 291 -10.34 3.77 17.48
CA GLY A 291 -9.19 4.29 18.21
C GLY A 291 -8.52 3.27 19.12
N GLU A 292 -8.95 2.01 19.11
CA GLU A 292 -8.29 0.97 19.88
C GLU A 292 -6.92 0.61 19.27
N LYS A 293 -5.90 0.51 20.12
CA LYS A 293 -4.59 0.01 19.70
C LYS A 293 -4.67 -1.50 19.54
N ILE A 294 -4.56 -1.97 18.30
CA ILE A 294 -4.53 -3.41 18.01
C ILE A 294 -3.24 -4.01 18.56
N THR A 295 -3.37 -4.87 19.57
CA THR A 295 -2.27 -5.61 20.19
C THR A 295 -2.44 -7.12 19.97
N LYS A 296 -1.43 -7.92 20.33
CA LYS A 296 -1.54 -9.38 20.33
C LYS A 296 -2.72 -9.87 21.18
N SER A 297 -2.96 -9.26 22.34
CA SER A 297 -4.08 -9.62 23.21
C SER A 297 -5.43 -9.36 22.53
N VAL A 298 -5.58 -8.23 21.83
CA VAL A 298 -6.79 -7.90 21.06
C VAL A 298 -6.97 -8.88 19.89
N LEU A 299 -5.89 -9.29 19.23
CA LEU A 299 -5.92 -10.32 18.20
C LEU A 299 -6.44 -11.67 18.76
N LEU A 300 -5.89 -12.13 19.88
CA LEU A 300 -6.32 -13.37 20.52
C LEU A 300 -7.80 -13.31 20.93
N GLU A 301 -8.22 -12.20 21.56
CA GLU A 301 -9.60 -11.97 21.99
C GLU A 301 -10.58 -12.07 20.81
N VAL A 302 -10.34 -11.30 19.74
CA VAL A 302 -11.23 -11.25 18.57
C VAL A 302 -11.29 -12.60 17.86
N TYR A 303 -10.20 -13.37 17.85
CA TYR A 303 -10.18 -14.68 17.22
C TYR A 303 -10.65 -15.83 18.11
N GLY A 304 -10.86 -15.57 19.41
CA GLY A 304 -11.34 -16.54 20.39
C GLY A 304 -10.26 -17.49 20.89
N TYR A 305 -9.00 -17.06 20.93
CA TYR A 305 -7.87 -17.86 21.42
C TYR A 305 -7.55 -17.52 22.89
N GLU A 306 -7.32 -18.55 23.70
CA GLU A 306 -6.96 -18.41 25.12
C GLU A 306 -5.54 -17.84 25.30
N ASP A 307 -4.60 -18.31 24.48
CA ASP A 307 -3.20 -17.92 24.53
C ASP A 307 -2.51 -17.97 23.16
N ASP A 308 -1.24 -17.55 23.13
CA ASP A 308 -0.40 -17.58 21.93
C ASP A 308 -0.28 -19.00 21.36
N ALA A 309 -0.16 -20.03 22.22
CA ALA A 309 0.09 -21.40 21.80
C ALA A 309 -1.10 -22.00 21.05
N ALA A 310 -2.33 -21.69 21.49
CA ALA A 310 -3.55 -22.11 20.82
C ALA A 310 -3.65 -21.52 19.40
N LEU A 311 -3.38 -20.22 19.24
CA LEU A 311 -3.38 -19.58 17.92
C LEU A 311 -2.25 -20.13 17.05
N GLU A 312 -1.03 -20.22 17.58
CA GLU A 312 0.13 -20.74 16.84
C GLU A 312 -0.13 -22.14 16.32
N LYS A 313 -0.73 -23.02 17.13
CA LYS A 313 -1.09 -24.37 16.70
C LYS A 313 -1.98 -24.36 15.47
N ASP A 314 -3.13 -23.67 15.53
CA ASP A 314 -4.09 -23.62 14.42
C ASP A 314 -3.49 -22.94 13.17
N TRP A 315 -2.70 -21.88 13.40
CA TRP A 315 -2.01 -21.18 12.34
C TRP A 315 -1.02 -22.10 11.61
N TYR A 316 -0.23 -22.89 12.34
CA TYR A 316 0.72 -23.84 11.75
C TYR A 316 0.03 -25.03 11.09
N GLU A 317 -1.05 -25.55 11.66
CA GLU A 317 -1.90 -26.56 11.03
C GLU A 317 -2.46 -26.06 9.68
N PHE A 318 -2.95 -24.80 9.65
CA PHE A 318 -3.37 -24.16 8.41
C PHE A 318 -2.23 -24.03 7.39
N MET A 319 -1.05 -23.59 7.82
CA MET A 319 0.12 -23.47 6.92
C MET A 319 0.51 -24.81 6.31
N GLU A 320 0.40 -25.91 7.04
CA GLU A 320 0.72 -27.25 6.55
C GLU A 320 -0.40 -27.87 5.69
N SER A 321 -1.62 -27.33 5.78
CA SER A 321 -2.80 -27.77 5.05
C SER A 321 -2.73 -27.53 3.53
N ARG A 322 -3.73 -28.03 2.80
CA ARG A 322 -3.88 -27.78 1.36
C ARG A 322 -4.43 -26.39 1.04
N ASP A 323 -4.99 -25.70 2.02
CA ASP A 323 -5.67 -24.42 1.83
C ASP A 323 -4.69 -23.25 1.74
N PHE A 324 -3.49 -23.40 2.32
CA PHE A 324 -2.41 -22.42 2.18
C PHE A 324 -1.67 -22.57 0.82
N ARG A 325 -2.13 -21.87 -0.22
CA ARG A 325 -1.57 -21.98 -1.59
C ARG A 325 -1.54 -20.68 -2.38
#